data_AF-A0A5A7MZN4-F1
#
_entry.id   AF-A0A5A7MZN4-F1
#
_cell.length_a   1.000
_cell.length_b   1.000
_cell.length_c   1.000
_cell.angle_alpha   90.00
_cell.angle_beta   90.00
_cell.angle_gamma   90.00
#
_symmetry.space_group_name_H-M   'P 1'
#
loop_
_entity.id
_entity.type
_entity.pdbx_description
1 polymer ?
#
loop_
_entity_poly.entity_id
_entity_poly.type
_entity_poly.pdbx_seq_one_letter_code
_entity_poly.pdbx_strand_id
1 'polypeptide(L)'
;MTRLAPSITIGPVEIKDPVILAPMSGVTDQPFRRLVKRFGTSLLVTEMIASEAMIRATRDSMKKAQATLDERPVSVQLAGCKAESMAEAARLNEELGADIIDINMGCPVKKVVNGYAGSALMRDLDHAASLIKATVDAVSVPVTLKMRTGWMITAATLRNLPALPKIWGSR
;
A
#
# COMPACT_ATOMS: atom_id res chain seq x y z
N MET A 1 10.74 -29.43 -9.94
CA MET A 1 10.50 -28.11 -9.33
C MET A 1 9.72 -27.28 -10.32
N THR A 2 8.49 -26.90 -10.00
CA THR A 2 7.67 -26.03 -10.86
C THR A 2 8.33 -24.65 -10.90
N ARG A 3 8.70 -24.16 -12.09
CA ARG A 3 9.23 -22.80 -12.24
C ARG A 3 8.14 -21.82 -11.84
N LEU A 4 8.42 -20.94 -10.88
CA LEU A 4 7.57 -19.79 -10.61
C LEU A 4 7.53 -18.89 -11.85
N ALA A 5 6.46 -18.08 -11.96
CA ALA A 5 6.35 -17.04 -12.97
C ALA A 5 7.57 -16.09 -12.92
N PRO A 6 7.90 -15.37 -14.01
CA PRO A 6 9.04 -14.46 -14.05
C PRO A 6 8.95 -13.37 -12.98
N SER A 7 10.09 -12.75 -12.68
CA SER A 7 10.18 -11.66 -11.72
C SER A 7 9.24 -10.50 -12.09
N ILE A 8 8.76 -9.81 -11.06
CA ILE A 8 7.91 -8.61 -11.20
C ILE A 8 8.78 -7.40 -10.88
N THR A 9 8.71 -6.37 -11.73
CA THR A 9 9.41 -5.11 -11.50
C THR A 9 8.39 -4.02 -11.17
N ILE A 10 8.63 -3.30 -10.07
CA ILE A 10 7.84 -2.14 -9.65
C ILE A 10 8.80 -0.95 -9.60
N GLY A 11 8.81 -0.13 -10.65
CA GLY A 11 9.84 0.90 -10.83
C GLY A 11 11.26 0.30 -10.75
N PRO A 12 12.15 0.78 -9.87
CA PRO A 12 13.49 0.19 -9.68
C PRO A 12 13.51 -1.06 -8.77
N VAL A 13 12.39 -1.45 -8.17
CA VAL A 13 12.33 -2.56 -7.21
C VAL A 13 12.06 -3.89 -7.92
N GLU A 14 13.00 -4.82 -7.84
CA GLU A 14 12.86 -6.18 -8.38
C GLU A 14 12.28 -7.14 -7.33
N ILE A 15 11.17 -7.79 -7.69
CA ILE A 15 10.55 -8.88 -6.94
C ILE A 15 10.88 -10.19 -7.65
N LYS A 16 11.94 -10.87 -7.18
CA LYS A 16 12.52 -12.06 -7.84
C LYS A 16 11.52 -13.20 -7.95
N ASP A 17 10.83 -13.49 -6.86
CA ASP A 17 9.78 -14.49 -6.78
C ASP A 17 8.43 -13.78 -6.68
N PRO A 18 7.44 -14.06 -7.55
CA PRO A 18 6.15 -13.36 -7.60
C PRO A 18 5.21 -13.76 -6.45
N VAL A 19 5.77 -13.88 -5.24
CA VAL A 19 5.10 -14.19 -3.98
C VAL A 19 5.35 -13.02 -3.03
N ILE A 20 4.26 -12.36 -2.65
CA ILE A 20 4.27 -11.15 -1.83
C ILE A 20 3.52 -11.43 -0.54
N LEU A 21 4.08 -11.07 0.61
CA LEU A 21 3.38 -11.18 1.88
C LEU A 21 2.33 -10.07 1.98
N ALA A 22 1.05 -10.45 2.02
CA ALA A 22 -0.05 -9.50 2.10
C ALA A 22 -0.06 -8.74 3.45
N PRO A 23 -0.48 -7.46 3.46
CA PRO A 23 -0.61 -6.66 4.68
C PRO A 23 -1.78 -7.15 5.53
N MET A 24 -1.52 -7.42 6.81
CA MET A 24 -2.53 -7.89 7.77
C MET A 24 -2.31 -7.19 9.12
N SER A 25 -3.16 -6.21 9.44
CA SER A 25 -3.11 -5.50 10.73
C SER A 25 -3.23 -6.47 11.90
N GLY A 26 -2.31 -6.36 12.86
CA GLY A 26 -2.16 -7.25 14.01
C GLY A 26 -1.40 -8.55 13.72
N VAL A 27 -0.94 -8.78 12.48
CA VAL A 27 -0.25 -10.02 12.08
C VAL A 27 1.10 -9.73 11.44
N THR A 28 1.17 -8.86 10.43
CA THR A 28 2.42 -8.56 9.71
C THR A 28 3.29 -7.51 10.41
N ASP A 29 3.49 -7.70 11.71
CA ASP A 29 4.46 -6.93 12.47
C ASP A 29 5.90 -7.27 12.05
N GLN A 30 6.86 -6.48 12.47
CA GLN A 30 8.26 -6.66 12.05
C GLN A 30 8.81 -8.06 12.36
N PRO A 31 8.66 -8.64 13.57
CA PRO A 31 9.09 -10.02 13.84
C PRO A 31 8.50 -11.04 12.87
N PHE A 32 7.21 -10.96 12.58
CA PHE A 32 6.56 -11.88 11.64
C PHE A 32 7.11 -11.72 10.21
N ARG A 33 7.26 -10.48 9.73
CA ARG A 33 7.82 -10.20 8.40
C ARG A 33 9.24 -10.73 8.26
N ARG A 34 10.09 -10.53 9.28
CA ARG A 34 11.46 -11.07 9.31
C ARG A 34 11.50 -12.59 9.29
N LEU A 35 10.57 -13.25 9.97
CA LEU A 35 10.44 -14.70 9.91
C LEU A 35 10.06 -15.16 8.50
N VAL A 36 9.02 -14.57 7.89
CA VAL A 36 8.55 -14.90 6.55
C VAL A 36 9.64 -14.67 5.48
N LYS A 37 10.43 -13.60 5.61
CA LYS A 37 11.55 -13.31 4.71
C LYS A 37 12.54 -14.47 4.58
N ARG A 38 12.79 -15.20 5.67
CA ARG A 38 13.68 -16.37 5.71
C ARG A 38 13.17 -17.56 4.89
N PHE A 39 11.87 -17.57 4.55
CA PHE A 39 11.25 -18.60 3.71
C PHE A 39 11.19 -18.22 2.23
N GLY A 40 11.77 -17.09 1.81
CA GLY A 40 11.94 -16.73 0.39
C GLY A 40 10.93 -15.73 -0.17
N THR A 41 10.16 -15.02 0.65
CA THR A 41 9.28 -13.94 0.15
C THR A 41 10.10 -12.74 -0.36
N SER A 42 9.86 -12.35 -1.61
CA SER A 42 10.62 -11.27 -2.24
C SER A 42 10.19 -9.87 -1.80
N LEU A 43 8.89 -9.63 -1.55
CA LEU A 43 8.37 -8.36 -1.05
C LEU A 43 7.52 -8.55 0.21
N LEU A 44 7.82 -7.77 1.24
CA LEU A 44 7.07 -7.72 2.49
C LEU A 44 6.22 -6.44 2.53
N VAL A 45 4.96 -6.54 2.95
CA VAL A 45 4.11 -5.37 3.18
C VAL A 45 3.86 -5.20 4.68
N THR A 46 3.96 -3.97 5.17
CA THR A 46 3.69 -3.66 6.58
C THR A 46 2.23 -3.90 6.96
N GLU A 47 1.94 -3.85 8.26
CA GLU A 47 0.57 -3.55 8.67
C GLU A 47 0.10 -2.22 8.07
N MET A 48 -1.20 -2.08 7.89
CA MET A 48 -1.81 -0.83 7.45
C MET A 48 -1.60 0.29 8.48
N ILE A 49 -1.07 1.42 8.02
CA ILE A 49 -0.82 2.64 8.80
C ILE A 49 -1.84 3.70 8.40
N ALA A 50 -2.54 4.27 9.38
CA ALA A 50 -3.43 5.40 9.10
C ALA A 50 -2.59 6.68 8.90
N SER A 51 -2.74 7.35 7.76
CA SER A 51 -2.02 8.57 7.39
C SER A 51 -2.00 9.63 8.49
N GLU A 52 -3.16 9.98 9.02
CA GLU A 52 -3.32 10.92 10.14
C GLU A 52 -2.59 10.48 11.43
N ALA A 53 -2.52 9.17 11.70
CA ALA A 53 -1.81 8.64 12.86
C ALA A 53 -0.29 8.61 12.65
N MET A 54 0.15 8.48 11.39
CA MET A 54 1.54 8.60 10.98
C MET A 54 2.04 10.04 11.15
N ILE A 55 1.27 11.02 10.67
CA ILE A 55 1.60 12.46 10.78
C ILE A 55 1.72 12.89 12.24
N ARG A 56 0.85 12.37 13.11
CA ARG A 56 0.93 12.61 14.57
C ARG A 56 2.06 11.82 15.25
N ALA A 57 2.87 11.07 14.50
CA ALA A 57 3.95 10.23 15.00
C ALA A 57 3.53 9.32 16.17
N THR A 58 2.32 8.74 16.09
CA THR A 58 1.84 7.85 17.15
C THR A 58 2.79 6.66 17.30
N ARG A 59 3.03 6.22 18.55
CA ARG A 59 3.93 5.10 18.85
C ARG A 59 3.64 3.85 18.00
N ASP A 60 2.36 3.54 17.80
CA ASP A 60 1.92 2.41 16.98
C ASP A 60 2.28 2.59 15.50
N SER A 61 2.08 3.78 14.92
CA SER A 61 2.42 4.06 13.52
C SER A 61 3.93 4.04 13.30
N MET A 62 4.70 4.65 14.21
CA MET A 62 6.17 4.63 14.13
C MET A 62 6.73 3.22 14.21
N LYS A 63 6.15 2.37 15.08
CA LYS A 63 6.53 0.96 15.19
C LYS A 63 6.25 0.19 13.89
N LYS A 64 5.12 0.47 13.23
CA LYS A 64 4.73 -0.20 11.97
C LYS A 64 5.55 0.26 10.78
N ALA A 65 5.90 1.54 10.73
CA ALA A 65 6.69 2.18 9.68
C ALA A 65 8.14 1.71 9.65
N GLN A 66 8.66 1.20 10.77
CA GLN A 66 10.04 0.78 10.86
C GLN A 66 10.33 -0.42 9.95
N ALA A 67 11.25 -0.23 9.01
CA ALA A 67 11.80 -1.26 8.15
C ALA A 67 13.29 -1.45 8.48
N THR A 68 13.72 -2.69 8.73
CA THR A 68 15.15 -3.02 8.90
C THR A 68 15.76 -3.52 7.59
N LEU A 69 17.09 -3.43 7.50
CA LEU A 69 17.84 -3.85 6.29
C LEU A 69 17.56 -5.32 5.90
N ASP A 70 17.33 -6.19 6.88
CA ASP A 70 17.03 -7.61 6.66
C ASP A 70 15.58 -7.89 6.22
N GLU A 71 14.71 -6.88 6.18
CA GLU A 71 13.36 -6.98 5.63
C GLU A 71 13.30 -6.59 4.15
N ARG A 72 14.25 -5.79 3.66
CA ARG A 72 14.16 -5.11 2.36
C ARG A 72 14.06 -6.09 1.16
N PRO A 73 13.29 -5.75 0.10
CA PRO A 73 12.45 -4.55 0.00
C PRO A 73 11.18 -4.65 0.86
N VAL A 74 10.76 -3.51 1.43
CA VAL A 74 9.53 -3.36 2.23
C VAL A 74 8.60 -2.32 1.60
N SER A 75 7.36 -2.72 1.41
CA SER A 75 6.26 -1.82 1.05
C SER A 75 5.51 -1.37 2.31
N VAL A 76 5.37 -0.06 2.49
CA VAL A 76 4.59 0.52 3.59
C VAL A 76 3.16 0.81 3.12
N GLN A 77 2.18 0.16 3.74
CA GLN A 77 0.78 0.36 3.38
C GLN A 77 0.13 1.50 4.18
N LEU A 78 -0.35 2.52 3.48
CA LEU A 78 -1.08 3.67 4.01
C LEU A 78 -2.59 3.55 3.82
N ALA A 79 -3.35 4.12 4.74
CA ALA A 79 -4.78 4.33 4.62
C ALA A 79 -5.17 5.76 5.02
N GLY A 80 -6.06 6.37 4.23
CA GLY A 80 -6.52 7.74 4.46
C GLY A 80 -7.63 8.15 3.50
N CYS A 81 -8.17 9.33 3.72
CA CYS A 81 -9.26 9.93 2.93
C CYS A 81 -8.99 11.41 2.55
N LYS A 82 -7.79 11.92 2.85
CA LYS A 82 -7.39 13.29 2.50
C LYS A 82 -6.10 13.24 1.69
N ALA A 83 -6.10 13.93 0.56
CA ALA A 83 -4.96 13.94 -0.36
C ALA A 83 -3.68 14.45 0.32
N GLU A 84 -3.76 15.57 1.04
CA GLU A 84 -2.63 16.15 1.79
C GLU A 84 -2.08 15.21 2.85
N SER A 85 -2.95 14.54 3.61
CA SER A 85 -2.52 13.59 4.64
C SER A 85 -1.85 12.35 4.05
N MET A 86 -2.33 11.88 2.90
CA MET A 86 -1.72 10.75 2.18
C MET A 86 -0.33 11.12 1.65
N ALA A 87 -0.19 12.29 1.04
CA ALA A 87 1.10 12.82 0.58
C ALA A 87 2.11 12.94 1.73
N GLU A 88 1.70 13.56 2.84
CA GLU A 88 2.60 13.76 3.97
C GLU A 88 3.00 12.43 4.63
N ALA A 89 2.05 11.53 4.84
CA ALA A 89 2.35 10.21 5.37
C ALA A 89 3.28 9.42 4.44
N ALA A 90 3.17 9.58 3.12
CA ALA A 90 4.07 8.95 2.16
C ALA A 90 5.49 9.49 2.28
N ARG A 91 5.67 10.82 2.32
CA ARG A 91 6.98 11.46 2.54
C ARG A 91 7.66 10.95 3.81
N LEU A 92 6.93 10.97 4.92
CA LEU A 92 7.46 10.49 6.21
C LEU A 92 7.91 9.02 6.14
N ASN A 93 7.19 8.17 5.41
CA ASN A 93 7.58 6.76 5.28
C ASN A 93 8.72 6.53 4.28
N GLU A 94 8.83 7.34 3.22
CA GLU A 94 10.00 7.35 2.34
C GLU A 94 11.25 7.77 3.11
N GLU A 95 11.18 8.83 3.92
CA GLU A 95 12.27 9.27 4.81
C GLU A 95 12.68 8.20 5.83
N LEU A 96 11.72 7.42 6.32
CA LEU A 96 11.97 6.26 7.19
C LEU A 96 12.48 5.01 6.43
N GLY A 97 12.64 5.11 5.12
CA GLY A 97 13.31 4.12 4.29
C GLY A 97 12.41 3.10 3.61
N ALA A 98 11.11 3.39 3.44
CA ALA A 98 10.21 2.57 2.63
C ALA A 98 10.75 2.40 1.20
N ASP A 99 10.72 1.18 0.64
CA ASP A 99 11.10 0.94 -0.75
C ASP A 99 9.93 1.17 -1.72
N ILE A 100 8.70 1.03 -1.23
CA ILE A 100 7.44 1.21 -1.96
C ILE A 100 6.42 1.81 -0.99
N ILE A 101 5.60 2.75 -1.46
CA ILE A 101 4.39 3.19 -0.76
C ILE A 101 3.18 2.47 -1.35
N ASP A 102 2.37 1.81 -0.53
CA ASP A 102 1.14 1.13 -0.99
C ASP A 102 -0.11 1.82 -0.44
N ILE A 103 -1.12 2.04 -1.28
CA ILE A 103 -2.38 2.65 -0.88
C ILE A 103 -3.43 1.55 -0.63
N ASN A 104 -3.98 1.52 0.59
CA ASN A 104 -5.11 0.65 0.90
C ASN A 104 -6.42 1.22 0.34
N MET A 105 -6.93 0.58 -0.70
CA MET A 105 -8.27 0.82 -1.26
C MET A 105 -9.18 -0.42 -1.11
N GLY A 106 -8.90 -1.29 -0.13
CA GLY A 106 -9.50 -2.63 -0.05
C GLY A 106 -10.12 -3.02 1.28
N CYS A 107 -9.72 -2.40 2.40
CA CYS A 107 -10.20 -2.81 3.72
C CYS A 107 -11.69 -2.45 3.93
N PRO A 108 -12.57 -3.44 4.22
CA PRO A 108 -14.00 -3.19 4.44
C PRO A 108 -14.38 -2.99 5.91
N VAL A 109 -13.40 -3.00 6.84
CA VAL A 109 -13.67 -2.90 8.28
C VAL A 109 -14.32 -1.56 8.59
N LYS A 110 -15.41 -1.57 9.38
CA LYS A 110 -16.21 -0.38 9.71
C LYS A 110 -15.38 0.83 10.16
N LYS A 111 -14.35 0.61 10.99
CA LYS A 111 -13.46 1.67 11.47
C LYS A 111 -12.74 2.42 10.33
N VAL A 112 -12.42 1.73 9.23
CA VAL A 112 -11.75 2.29 8.05
C VAL A 112 -12.77 2.92 7.10
N VAL A 113 -13.84 2.19 6.80
CA VAL A 113 -14.89 2.63 5.87
C VAL A 113 -15.64 3.85 6.38
N ASN A 114 -15.94 3.93 7.69
CA ASN A 114 -16.59 5.09 8.29
C ASN A 114 -15.69 6.34 8.29
N GLY A 115 -14.38 6.15 8.19
CA GLY A 115 -13.42 7.23 7.96
C GLY A 115 -13.25 7.59 6.47
N TYR A 116 -14.11 7.06 5.58
CA TYR A 116 -14.04 7.23 4.13
C TYR A 116 -12.73 6.73 3.49
N ALA A 117 -12.05 5.77 4.13
CA ALA A 117 -10.82 5.15 3.64
C ALA A 117 -11.05 3.69 3.22
N GLY A 118 -9.99 3.02 2.74
CA GLY A 118 -10.06 1.61 2.36
C GLY A 118 -11.02 1.38 1.20
N SER A 119 -11.90 0.37 1.29
CA SER A 119 -12.83 0.08 0.18
C SER A 119 -13.84 1.20 -0.09
N ALA A 120 -14.04 2.14 0.85
CA ALA A 120 -14.92 3.29 0.65
C ALA A 120 -14.45 4.20 -0.50
N LEU A 121 -13.14 4.26 -0.75
CA LEU A 121 -12.55 5.04 -1.84
C LEU A 121 -13.02 4.55 -3.22
N MET A 122 -13.46 3.29 -3.34
CA MET A 122 -13.98 2.77 -4.61
C MET A 122 -15.41 3.23 -4.93
N ARG A 123 -16.03 4.06 -4.07
CA ARG A 123 -17.33 4.71 -4.33
C ARG A 123 -17.19 5.98 -5.17
N ASP A 124 -16.07 6.67 -5.02
CA ASP A 124 -15.78 7.96 -5.62
C ASP A 124 -14.37 7.90 -6.21
N LEU A 125 -14.30 7.59 -7.51
CA LEU A 125 -13.03 7.38 -8.19
C LEU A 125 -12.28 8.69 -8.44
N ASP A 126 -12.97 9.82 -8.55
CA ASP A 126 -12.33 11.13 -8.71
C ASP A 126 -11.63 11.52 -7.41
N HIS A 127 -12.29 11.29 -6.28
CA HIS A 127 -11.67 11.44 -4.97
C HIS A 127 -10.47 10.49 -4.80
N ALA A 128 -10.63 9.20 -5.11
CA ALA A 128 -9.52 8.24 -5.04
C ALA A 128 -8.34 8.65 -5.94
N ALA A 129 -8.61 9.13 -7.16
CA ALA A 129 -7.61 9.63 -8.09
C ALA A 129 -6.83 10.81 -7.49
N SER A 130 -7.52 11.74 -6.79
CA SER A 130 -6.87 12.86 -6.11
C SER A 130 -5.92 12.41 -5.00
N LEU A 131 -6.26 11.34 -4.27
CA LEU A 131 -5.41 10.77 -3.22
C LEU A 131 -4.19 10.06 -3.79
N ILE A 132 -4.39 9.22 -4.81
CA ILE A 132 -3.30 8.56 -5.52
C ILE A 132 -2.38 9.65 -6.09
N LYS A 133 -2.96 10.74 -6.60
CA LYS A 133 -2.21 11.88 -7.10
C LYS A 133 -1.27 12.53 -6.14
N ALA A 134 -1.82 12.97 -5.03
CA ALA A 134 -1.02 13.60 -4.00
C ALA A 134 0.04 12.63 -3.46
N THR A 135 -0.25 11.33 -3.38
CA THR A 135 0.71 10.33 -2.89
C THR A 135 1.89 10.16 -3.83
N VAL A 136 1.66 9.98 -5.13
CA VAL A 136 2.74 9.76 -6.11
C VAL A 136 3.54 11.03 -6.35
N ASP A 137 2.91 12.21 -6.41
CA ASP A 137 3.63 13.47 -6.59
C ASP A 137 4.53 13.80 -5.38
N ALA A 138 4.28 13.19 -4.22
CA ALA A 138 4.97 13.50 -2.97
C ALA A 138 6.25 12.68 -2.72
N VAL A 139 6.42 11.54 -3.39
CA VAL A 139 7.56 10.62 -3.15
C VAL A 139 8.28 10.24 -4.44
N SER A 140 9.54 9.83 -4.31
CA SER A 140 10.36 9.33 -5.43
C SER A 140 10.29 7.81 -5.58
N VAL A 141 10.00 7.09 -4.48
CA VAL A 141 9.78 5.64 -4.51
C VAL A 141 8.47 5.26 -5.24
N PRO A 142 8.36 4.04 -5.80
CA PRO A 142 7.13 3.61 -6.45
C PRO A 142 5.92 3.63 -5.52
N VAL A 143 4.78 4.02 -6.07
CA VAL A 143 3.49 3.94 -5.39
C VAL A 143 2.62 2.86 -6.02
N THR A 144 2.14 1.95 -5.19
CA THR A 144 1.20 0.89 -5.58
C THR A 144 -0.15 1.09 -4.92
N LEU A 145 -1.15 0.31 -5.33
CA LEU A 145 -2.44 0.28 -4.67
C LEU A 145 -2.94 -1.16 -4.51
N LYS A 146 -3.52 -1.45 -3.35
CA LYS A 146 -4.20 -2.71 -3.06
C LYS A 146 -5.70 -2.47 -2.92
N MET A 147 -6.47 -2.99 -3.88
CA MET A 147 -7.92 -2.80 -3.93
C MET A 147 -8.71 -4.11 -3.97
N ARG A 148 -10.05 -4.01 -3.88
CA ARG A 148 -10.99 -5.10 -4.22
C ARG A 148 -11.48 -4.90 -5.66
N THR A 149 -12.33 -5.80 -6.13
CA THR A 149 -12.98 -5.70 -7.45
C THR A 149 -13.88 -4.47 -7.60
N GLY A 150 -14.35 -3.90 -6.49
CA GLY A 150 -15.16 -2.68 -6.47
C GLY A 150 -15.94 -2.52 -5.17
N TRP A 151 -16.74 -1.45 -5.07
CA TRP A 151 -17.59 -1.17 -3.91
C TRP A 151 -18.77 -2.15 -3.77
N MET A 152 -19.46 -2.48 -4.86
CA MET A 152 -20.54 -3.48 -4.92
C MET A 152 -20.39 -4.39 -6.14
N ILE A 153 -20.87 -5.63 -6.06
CA ILE A 153 -20.92 -6.52 -7.23
C ILE A 153 -22.15 -6.14 -8.07
N THR A 154 -21.96 -5.20 -8.99
CA THR A 154 -22.93 -4.89 -10.06
C THR A 154 -22.20 -4.88 -11.40
N ALA A 155 -22.91 -5.05 -12.52
CA ALA A 155 -22.33 -4.97 -13.86
C ALA A 155 -21.62 -3.62 -14.13
N ALA A 156 -22.03 -2.54 -13.45
CA ALA A 156 -21.39 -1.24 -13.56
C ALA A 156 -20.05 -1.16 -12.81
N THR A 157 -19.93 -1.79 -11.65
CA THR A 157 -18.71 -1.72 -10.81
C THR A 157 -17.55 -2.56 -11.36
N LEU A 158 -17.82 -3.63 -12.10
CA LEU A 158 -16.79 -4.43 -12.78
C LEU A 158 -15.99 -3.60 -13.81
N ARG A 159 -16.54 -2.45 -14.26
CA ARG A 159 -15.88 -1.50 -15.18
C ARG A 159 -14.92 -0.53 -14.49
N ASN A 160 -14.70 -0.62 -13.18
CA ASN A 160 -13.82 0.30 -12.45
C ASN A 160 -12.32 -0.02 -12.62
N LEU A 161 -11.98 -1.24 -13.08
CA LEU A 161 -10.61 -1.72 -13.23
C LEU A 161 -9.77 -0.99 -14.32
N PRO A 162 -10.32 -0.64 -15.51
CA PRO A 162 -9.52 -0.06 -16.61
C PRO A 162 -9.25 1.45 -16.50
N ALA A 163 -9.89 2.18 -15.59
CA ALA A 163 -9.78 3.64 -15.51
C ALA A 163 -8.59 4.14 -14.66
N LEU A 164 -8.24 3.41 -13.59
CA LEU A 164 -7.19 3.81 -12.64
C LEU A 164 -5.75 3.78 -13.22
N PRO A 165 -5.35 2.80 -14.06
CA PRO A 165 -4.00 2.76 -14.61
C PRO A 165 -3.66 3.94 -15.54
N LYS A 166 -4.68 4.63 -16.09
CA LYS A 166 -4.49 5.76 -17.03
C LYS A 166 -4.11 7.08 -16.35
N ILE A 167 -4.14 7.14 -15.02
CA ILE A 167 -3.94 8.37 -14.25
C ILE A 167 -2.45 8.61 -13.96
N TRP A 168 -1.60 7.58 -14.06
CA TRP A 168 -0.24 7.56 -13.51
C TRP A 168 0.80 6.98 -14.47
N GLY A 169 0.89 7.52 -15.69
CA GLY A 169 1.81 7.04 -16.74
C GLY A 169 3.16 6.56 -16.19
N SER A 170 3.59 5.37 -16.64
CA SER A 170 4.72 4.59 -16.12
C SER A 170 5.92 5.46 -15.73
N ARG A 171 6.10 5.68 -14.42
CA ARG A 171 7.35 6.13 -13.82
C ARG A 171 7.92 5.02 -12.96
#